data_AF-Q5UEB3-F1
#
_entry.id   AF-Q5UEB3-F1
#
_cell.length_a   1.000
_cell.length_b   1.000
_cell.length_c   1.000
_cell.angle_alpha   90.00
_cell.angle_beta   90.00
_cell.angle_gamma   90.00
#
_symmetry.space_group_name_H-M   'P 1'
#
loop_
_entity.id
_entity.type
_entity.pdbx_description
1 polymer ?
#
loop_
_entity_poly.entity_id
_entity_poly.type
_entity_poly.pdbx_seq_one_letter_code
_entity_poly.pdbx_strand_id
1 'polypeptide(L)'
;AREMQRLNGNLNNEEVFQRARHLNIAQYQHIVYYEWLPNYLGRSYMLENQLIYQPRSLTNDYNAFTNPSVINSHTTAAFRFFHSSIQGTL
;
A
#
# COMPACT_ATOMS: atom_id res chain seq x y z
N ALA A 1 -12.15 -13.09 5.90
CA ALA A 1 -13.04 -13.28 7.07
C ALA A 1 -13.56 -14.71 7.17
N ARG A 2 -14.43 -15.19 6.27
CA ARG A 2 -14.98 -16.56 6.30
C ARG A 2 -13.92 -17.67 6.41
N GLU A 3 -12.88 -17.59 5.57
CA GLU A 3 -11.79 -18.56 5.60
C GLU A 3 -10.96 -18.51 6.90
N MET A 4 -10.82 -17.32 7.49
CA MET A 4 -10.10 -17.15 8.75
C MET A 4 -10.87 -17.75 9.93
N GLN A 5 -12.20 -17.60 9.96
CA GLN A 5 -13.05 -18.28 10.94
C GLN A 5 -13.02 -19.80 10.74
N ARG A 6 -12.99 -20.26 9.48
CA ARG A 6 -12.88 -21.69 9.15
C ARG A 6 -11.56 -22.29 9.66
N LEU A 7 -10.45 -21.56 9.51
CA LEU A 7 -9.11 -22.00 9.94
C LEU A 7 -8.89 -21.87 11.45
N ASN A 8 -9.54 -20.90 12.10
CA ASN A 8 -9.48 -20.72 13.55
C ASN A 8 -10.84 -20.33 14.12
N GLY A 9 -11.61 -21.34 14.51
CA GLY A 9 -12.96 -21.18 15.05
C GLY A 9 -13.03 -20.52 16.43
N ASN A 10 -11.89 -20.35 17.12
CA ASN A 10 -11.84 -19.72 18.45
C ASN A 10 -11.80 -18.19 18.38
N LEU A 11 -11.62 -17.60 17.20
CA LEU A 11 -11.63 -16.15 17.04
C LEU A 11 -13.03 -15.61 17.23
N ASN A 12 -13.14 -14.53 18.01
CA ASN A 12 -14.37 -13.76 18.08
C ASN A 12 -14.51 -12.84 16.85
N ASN A 13 -15.70 -12.27 16.66
CA ASN A 13 -16.01 -11.45 15.49
C ASN A 13 -15.07 -10.24 15.32
N GLU A 14 -14.65 -9.60 16.41
CA GLU A 14 -13.74 -8.46 16.37
C GLU A 14 -12.33 -8.89 15.93
N GLU A 15 -11.83 -10.01 16.45
CA GLU A 15 -10.53 -10.55 16.03
C GLU A 15 -10.52 -10.91 14.54
N VAL A 16 -11.60 -11.52 14.04
CA VAL A 16 -11.75 -11.82 12.62
C VAL A 16 -11.73 -10.55 11.79
N PHE A 17 -12.46 -9.52 12.22
CA PHE A 17 -12.52 -8.24 11.53
C PHE A 17 -11.14 -7.59 11.47
N GLN A 18 -10.46 -7.46 12.62
CA GLN A 18 -9.16 -6.79 12.68
C GLN A 18 -8.08 -7.53 11.90
N ARG A 19 -8.04 -8.87 11.97
CA ARG A 19 -7.09 -9.67 11.19
C ARG A 19 -7.39 -9.60 9.69
N ALA A 20 -8.65 -9.63 9.28
CA ALA A 20 -9.03 -9.46 7.88
C ALA A 20 -8.67 -8.06 7.37
N ARG A 21 -8.94 -7.02 8.17
CA ARG A 21 -8.54 -5.64 7.88
C ARG A 21 -7.02 -5.52 7.72
N HIS A 22 -6.25 -6.10 8.64
CA HIS A 22 -4.79 -6.10 8.59
C HIS A 22 -4.26 -6.73 7.29
N LEU A 23 -4.78 -7.91 6.91
CA LEU A 23 -4.40 -8.56 5.66
C LEU A 23 -4.76 -7.73 4.43
N ASN A 24 -5.92 -7.06 4.43
CA ASN A 24 -6.32 -6.20 3.31
C ASN A 24 -5.43 -4.97 3.19
N ILE A 25 -5.02 -4.35 4.30
CA ILE A 25 -4.06 -3.25 4.31
C ILE A 25 -2.71 -3.71 3.72
N ALA A 26 -2.21 -4.88 4.14
CA ALA A 26 -0.95 -5.42 3.64
C ALA A 26 -1.02 -5.71 2.12
N GLN A 27 -2.11 -6.29 1.64
CA GLN A 27 -2.32 -6.52 0.20
C GLN A 27 -2.40 -5.20 -0.57
N TYR A 28 -3.15 -4.22 -0.07
CA TYR A 28 -3.24 -2.90 -0.69
C TYR A 28 -1.88 -2.21 -0.78
N GLN A 29 -1.10 -2.22 0.31
CA GLN A 29 0.27 -1.68 0.31
C GLN A 29 1.18 -2.41 -0.67
N HIS A 30 1.10 -3.74 -0.77
CA HIS A 30 1.88 -4.50 -1.74
C HIS A 30 1.55 -4.10 -3.18
N ILE A 31 0.26 -4.04 -3.53
CA ILE A 31 -0.19 -3.61 -4.86
C ILE A 31 0.30 -2.19 -5.15
N VAL A 32 0.13 -1.26 -4.21
CA VAL A 32 0.57 0.14 -4.40
C VAL A 32 2.07 0.24 -4.63
N TYR A 33 2.90 -0.35 -3.76
CA TYR A 33 4.35 -0.15 -3.78
C TYR A 33 5.10 -1.05 -4.76
N TYR A 34 4.67 -2.30 -4.94
CA TYR A 34 5.41 -3.28 -5.75
C TYR A 34 4.79 -3.53 -7.13
N GLU A 35 3.52 -3.23 -7.34
CA GLU A 35 2.84 -3.46 -8.63
C GLU A 35 2.49 -2.16 -9.36
N TRP A 36 2.01 -1.13 -8.66
CA TRP A 36 1.46 0.08 -9.27
C TRP A 36 2.46 1.23 -9.40
N LEU A 37 3.01 1.72 -8.28
CA LEU A 37 3.97 2.84 -8.25
C LEU A 37 5.21 2.64 -9.14
N PRO A 38 5.80 1.42 -9.27
CA PRO A 38 6.97 1.23 -10.12
C PRO A 38 6.75 1.59 -11.59
N ASN A 39 5.51 1.54 -12.10
CA ASN A 39 5.19 1.94 -13.47
C ASN A 39 5.25 3.46 -13.69
N TYR A 40 5.16 4.25 -12.62
CA TYR A 40 5.14 5.72 -12.68
C TYR A 40 6.44 6.35 -12.18
N LEU A 41 7.00 5.81 -11.09
CA LEU A 41 8.21 6.35 -10.46
C LEU A 41 9.49 5.65 -10.96
N GLY A 42 9.36 4.45 -11.53
CA GLY A 42 10.49 3.60 -11.92
C GLY A 42 11.06 2.80 -10.75
N ARG A 43 11.33 1.52 -10.99
CA ARG A 43 11.82 0.60 -9.94
C ARG A 43 13.17 1.01 -9.33
N SER A 44 14.10 1.54 -10.15
CA SER A 44 15.42 1.99 -9.66
C SER A 44 15.29 3.15 -8.67
N TYR A 45 14.49 4.17 -9.02
CA TYR A 45 14.22 5.31 -8.15
C TYR A 45 13.61 4.87 -6.82
N MET A 46 12.65 3.94 -6.85
CA MET A 46 12.01 3.45 -5.63
C MET A 46 12.96 2.64 -4.74
N LEU A 47 13.91 1.89 -5.32
CA LEU A 47 14.96 1.19 -4.56
C LEU A 47 15.97 2.18 -3.95
N GLU A 48 16.43 3.15 -4.74
CA GLU A 48 17.39 4.17 -4.30
C GLU A 48 16.85 5.04 -3.16
N ASN A 49 15.53 5.32 -3.18
CA ASN A 49 14.85 6.11 -2.17
C ASN A 49 14.18 5.26 -1.07
N GLN A 50 14.49 3.96 -0.99
CA GLN A 50 14.01 3.06 0.06
C GLN A 50 12.47 3.00 0.20
N LEU A 51 11.76 3.19 -0.91
CA LEU A 51 10.31 3.00 -0.99
C LEU A 51 9.93 1.52 -1.14
N ILE A 52 10.85 0.72 -1.70
CA ILE A 52 10.77 -0.73 -1.79
C ILE A 52 12.14 -1.34 -1.53
N TYR A 53 12.16 -2.64 -1.22
CA TYR A 53 13.36 -3.37 -0.85
C TYR A 53 13.57 -4.60 -1.74
N GLN A 54 14.78 -5.15 -1.72
CA GLN A 54 15.06 -6.38 -2.45
C GLN A 54 14.29 -7.56 -1.81
N PRO A 55 13.74 -8.50 -2.61
CA PRO A 55 12.87 -9.58 -2.11
C PRO A 55 13.52 -10.59 -1.15
N ARG A 56 14.82 -10.45 -0.84
CA ARG A 56 15.61 -11.45 -0.13
C ARG A 56 15.47 -11.39 1.38
N SER A 57 14.92 -10.31 1.95
CA SER A 57 14.82 -10.15 3.40
C SER A 57 13.53 -9.46 3.84
N LEU A 58 12.99 -9.91 4.97
CA LEU A 58 12.04 -9.13 5.75
C LEU A 58 12.70 -7.79 6.06
N THR A 59 12.00 -6.70 5.71
CA THR A 59 12.49 -5.35 5.97
C THR A 59 11.57 -4.70 7.00
N ASN A 60 12.15 -4.20 8.09
CA ASN A 60 11.49 -3.27 8.99
C ASN A 60 12.04 -1.88 8.70
N ASP A 61 11.27 -1.08 7.99
CA ASP A 61 11.57 0.29 7.58
C ASP A 61 10.85 1.34 8.44
N TYR A 62 10.25 0.91 9.55
CA TYR A 62 9.58 1.83 10.46
C TYR A 62 10.55 2.83 11.08
N ASN A 63 10.24 4.10 10.93
CA ASN A 63 10.95 5.21 11.57
C ASN A 63 9.95 6.14 12.25
N ALA A 64 10.01 6.20 13.59
CA ALA A 64 9.12 6.99 14.44
C ALA A 64 9.22 8.52 14.21
N PHE A 65 10.29 8.99 13.57
CA PHE A 65 10.49 10.41 13.24
C PHE A 65 9.96 10.80 11.85
N THR A 66 9.43 9.83 11.09
CA THR A 66 8.82 10.10 9.78
C THR A 66 7.48 10.81 9.96
N ASN A 67 7.27 11.92 9.27
CA ASN A 67 5.96 12.58 9.22
C ASN A 67 5.06 11.85 8.19
N PRO A 68 3.97 11.18 8.62
CA PRO A 68 3.09 10.44 7.71
C PRO A 68 2.02 11.34 7.05
N SER A 69 2.04 12.66 7.30
CA SER A 69 1.02 13.57 6.80
C SER A 69 1.13 13.76 5.29
N VAL A 70 -0.02 13.88 4.62
CA VAL A 70 -0.07 14.20 3.19
C VAL A 70 0.26 15.68 2.98
N ILE A 71 1.28 15.96 2.16
CA ILE A 71 1.65 17.34 1.80
C ILE A 71 0.59 17.99 0.89
N ASN A 72 0.34 19.29 1.06
CA ASN A 72 -0.73 20.00 0.33
C ASN A 72 -0.60 19.85 -1.19
N SER A 73 0.61 19.99 -1.73
CA SER A 73 0.89 19.91 -3.16
C SER A 73 0.53 18.55 -3.78
N HIS A 74 0.61 17.46 -2.98
CA HIS A 74 0.21 16.13 -3.42
C HIS A 74 -1.31 16.09 -3.68
N THR A 75 -2.12 16.56 -2.72
CA THR A 75 -3.58 16.52 -2.79
C THR A 75 -4.16 17.52 -3.80
N THR A 76 -3.57 18.71 -3.93
CA THR A 76 -4.15 19.80 -4.71
C THR A 76 -3.75 19.79 -6.17
N ALA A 77 -2.54 19.31 -6.49
CA ALA A 77 -1.98 19.37 -7.84
C ALA A 77 -1.38 18.03 -8.30
N ALA A 78 -0.33 17.54 -7.64
CA ALA A 78 0.51 16.49 -8.21
C ALA A 78 -0.23 15.17 -8.46
N PHE A 79 -1.05 14.70 -7.51
CA PHE A 79 -1.76 13.43 -7.67
C PHE A 79 -2.90 13.49 -8.70
N ARG A 80 -3.30 14.70 -9.12
CA ARG A 80 -4.25 14.90 -10.22
C ARG A 80 -3.63 14.64 -11.60
N PHE A 81 -2.34 14.31 -11.67
CA PHE A 81 -1.70 13.79 -12.89
C PHE A 81 -2.58 12.75 -13.60
N PHE A 82 -3.24 11.87 -12.85
CA PHE A 82 -4.09 10.81 -13.40
C PHE A 82 -5.38 11.28 -14.06
N HIS A 83 -5.78 12.54 -13.91
CA HIS A 83 -6.93 13.07 -14.67
C HIS A 83 -6.68 13.07 -16.17
N SER A 84 -5.43 13.19 -16.62
CA SER A 84 -5.07 13.09 -18.04
C SER A 84 -5.08 11.66 -18.58
N SER A 85 -5.10 10.66 -17.70
CA SER A 85 -5.11 9.23 -18.05
C SER A 85 -6.53 8.67 -18.17
N ILE A 86 -7.56 9.49 -17.91
CA ILE A 86 -8.96 9.10 -18.06
C ILE A 86 -9.27 9.03 -19.55
N GLN A 87 -9.65 7.84 -20.02
CA GLN A 87 -10.09 7.67 -21.40
C GLN A 87 -11.43 8.40 -21.59
N GLY A 88 -11.46 9.35 -22.51
CA GLY A 88 -12.69 10.01 -22.91
C GLY A 88 -13.58 9.06 -23.71
N THR A 89 -14.87 9.06 -23.42
CA THR A 89 -15.90 8.54 -24.32
C THR A 89 -16.47 9.73 -25.11
N LEU A 90 -16.40 9.67 -26.44
CA LEU A 90 -17.12 10.58 -27.33
C LEU A 90 -18.61 10.24 -27.35
#